data_AF-A0A1H0E8N9-F1
#
_entry.id   AF-A0A1H0E8N9-F1
#
_cell.length_a   1.000
_cell.length_b   1.000
_cell.length_c   1.000
_cell.angle_alpha   90.00
_cell.angle_beta   90.00
_cell.angle_gamma   90.00
#
_symmetry.space_group_name_H-M   'P 1'
#
loop_
_entity.id
_entity.type
_entity.pdbx_description
1 polymer ?
#
loop_
_entity_poly.entity_id
_entity_poly.type
_entity_poly.pdbx_seq_one_letter_code
_entity_poly.pdbx_strand_id
1 'polypeptide(L)'
;MDEGIAQAGLSAGERKHRAKRFNEGLKLAATLLNSSAIATIGIAVINPLAQRHFDLLADGGWTLLLAAIVLHLMGQLLIRFLRPED
;
A
#
# COMPACT_ATOMS: atom_id res chain seq x y z
N MET A 1 22.52 40.89 1.62
CA MET A 1 22.30 39.78 2.59
C MET A 1 21.11 38.89 2.17
N ASP A 2 20.80 38.80 0.87
CA ASP A 2 19.60 38.10 0.37
C ASP A 2 19.91 36.65 -0.11
N GLU A 3 21.16 36.40 -0.48
CA GLU A 3 21.63 35.11 -1.01
C GLU A 3 21.54 33.96 -0.01
N GLY A 4 21.74 34.23 1.29
CA GLY A 4 21.62 33.21 2.34
C GLY A 4 20.17 32.75 2.58
N ILE A 5 19.19 33.63 2.35
CA ILE A 5 17.77 33.30 2.49
C ILE A 5 17.30 32.51 1.25
N ALA A 6 17.77 32.91 0.06
CA ALA A 6 17.50 32.18 -1.18
C ALA A 6 18.07 30.74 -1.14
N GLN A 7 19.30 30.57 -0.66
CA GLN A 7 19.94 29.24 -0.58
C GLN A 7 19.27 28.32 0.46
N ALA A 8 18.83 28.87 1.60
CA ALA A 8 18.07 28.14 2.61
C ALA A 8 16.66 27.74 2.11
N GLY A 9 16.00 28.62 1.35
CA GLY A 9 14.70 28.36 0.73
C GLY A 9 14.75 27.28 -0.35
N LEU A 10 15.79 27.27 -1.19
CA LEU A 10 16.02 26.21 -2.18
C LEU A 10 16.24 24.85 -1.51
N SER A 11 17.06 24.81 -0.45
CA SER A 11 17.32 23.58 0.31
C SER A 11 16.08 23.06 1.04
N ALA A 12 15.22 23.94 1.57
CA ALA A 12 13.95 23.56 2.17
C ALA A 12 12.94 23.04 1.12
N GLY A 13 12.88 23.70 -0.05
CA GLY A 13 12.07 23.27 -1.19
C GLY A 13 12.46 21.89 -1.72
N GLU A 14 13.76 21.60 -1.81
CA GLU A 14 14.28 20.29 -2.22
C GLU A 14 13.93 19.19 -1.22
N ARG A 15 14.03 19.47 0.09
CA ARG A 15 13.61 18.53 1.14
C ARG A 15 12.11 18.23 1.07
N LYS A 16 11.29 19.27 0.88
CA LYS A 16 9.83 19.15 0.74
C LYS A 16 9.44 18.37 -0.51
N HIS A 17 10.08 18.65 -1.65
CA HIS A 17 9.86 17.93 -2.89
C HIS A 17 10.25 16.44 -2.79
N ARG A 18 11.37 16.13 -2.11
CA ARG A 18 11.76 14.74 -1.83
C ARG A 18 10.76 14.02 -0.92
N ALA A 19 10.27 14.68 0.14
CA ALA A 19 9.26 14.11 1.02
C ALA A 19 7.94 13.83 0.28
N LYS A 20 7.51 14.75 -0.57
CA LYS A 20 6.32 14.58 -1.41
C LYS A 20 6.43 13.37 -2.35
N ARG A 21 7.54 13.25 -3.08
CA ARG A 21 7.76 12.12 -4.00
C ARG A 21 7.83 10.77 -3.28
N PHE A 22 8.42 10.76 -2.08
CA PHE A 22 8.43 9.58 -1.24
C PHE A 22 7.01 9.20 -0.79
N ASN A 23 6.23 10.17 -0.32
CA ASN A 23 4.84 9.96 0.08
C ASN A 23 3.96 9.45 -1.06
N GLU A 24 4.11 10.00 -2.27
CA GLU A 24 3.41 9.50 -3.46
C GLU A 24 3.75 8.05 -3.73
N GLY A 25 5.04 7.67 -3.64
CA GLY A 25 5.48 6.28 -3.77
C GLY A 25 4.83 5.35 -2.75
N LEU A 26 4.78 5.77 -1.48
CA LEU A 26 4.11 5.02 -0.41
C LEU A 26 2.61 4.89 -0.61
N LYS A 27 1.93 5.96 -1.04
CA LYS A 27 0.49 5.93 -1.37
C LYS A 27 0.21 4.94 -2.50
N LEU A 28 1.02 4.96 -3.57
CA LEU A 28 0.89 4.03 -4.68
C LEU A 28 1.13 2.59 -4.24
N ALA A 29 2.19 2.33 -3.48
CA ALA A 29 2.48 1.00 -2.96
C ALA A 29 1.36 0.49 -2.06
N ALA A 30 0.87 1.30 -1.12
CA ALA A 30 -0.27 0.94 -0.27
C ALA A 30 -1.54 0.63 -1.08
N THR A 31 -1.81 1.42 -2.13
CA THR A 31 -2.95 1.21 -3.03
C THR A 31 -2.82 -0.11 -3.79
N LEU A 32 -1.63 -0.44 -4.28
CA LEU A 32 -1.36 -1.70 -4.96
C LEU A 32 -1.57 -2.88 -4.02
N LEU A 33 -0.99 -2.86 -2.82
CA LEU A 33 -1.17 -3.94 -1.84
C LEU A 33 -2.66 -4.11 -1.49
N ASN A 34 -3.38 -3.02 -1.21
CA ASN A 34 -4.82 -3.10 -0.91
C ASN A 34 -5.64 -3.65 -2.09
N SER A 35 -5.34 -3.23 -3.32
CA SER A 35 -6.04 -3.72 -4.51
C SER A 35 -5.77 -5.21 -4.75
N SER A 36 -4.53 -5.64 -4.56
CA SER A 36 -4.15 -7.04 -4.65
C SER A 36 -4.80 -7.87 -3.53
N ALA A 37 -4.98 -7.34 -2.32
CA ALA A 37 -5.71 -8.02 -1.25
C ALA A 37 -7.17 -8.28 -1.63
N ILE A 38 -7.84 -7.30 -2.23
CA ILE A 38 -9.21 -7.44 -2.75
C ILE A 38 -9.25 -8.50 -3.86
N ALA A 39 -8.30 -8.49 -4.78
CA ALA A 39 -8.21 -9.50 -5.83
C ALA A 39 -8.03 -10.92 -5.26
N THR A 40 -7.17 -11.09 -4.26
CA THR A 40 -6.95 -12.36 -3.57
C THR A 40 -8.21 -12.85 -2.85
N ILE A 41 -8.98 -11.97 -2.20
CA ILE A 41 -10.29 -12.31 -1.64
C ILE A 41 -11.26 -12.76 -2.74
N GLY A 42 -11.28 -12.05 -3.87
CA GLY A 42 -12.09 -12.42 -5.02
C GLY A 42 -11.79 -13.84 -5.51
N ILE A 43 -10.51 -14.21 -5.62
CA ILE A 43 -10.10 -15.57 -6.00
C ILE A 43 -10.55 -16.59 -4.96
N ALA A 44 -10.37 -16.29 -3.66
CA ALA A 44 -10.79 -17.17 -2.57
C ALA A 44 -12.29 -17.47 -2.58
N VAL A 45 -13.12 -16.55 -3.08
CA VAL A 45 -14.58 -16.71 -3.19
C VAL A 45 -14.99 -17.34 -4.52
N ILE A 46 -14.37 -16.94 -5.64
CA ILE A 46 -14.74 -17.41 -6.99
C ILE A 46 -14.29 -18.86 -7.22
N ASN A 47 -13.12 -19.27 -6.72
CA ASN A 47 -12.57 -20.59 -7.00
C ASN A 47 -13.46 -21.74 -6.47
N PRO A 48 -13.96 -21.72 -5.22
CA PRO A 48 -14.90 -22.74 -4.73
C PRO A 48 -16.24 -22.73 -5.49
N LEU A 49 -16.74 -21.54 -5.87
CA LEU A 49 -17.96 -21.41 -6.69
C LEU A 49 -17.80 -22.10 -8.06
N ALA A 50 -16.64 -21.93 -8.69
CA ALA A 50 -16.33 -22.55 -9.98
C ALA A 50 -16.21 -24.07 -9.88
N GLN A 51 -15.70 -24.58 -8.76
CA GLN A 51 -15.49 -26.01 -8.53
C GLN A 51 -16.74 -26.75 -8.01
N ARG A 52 -17.85 -26.02 -7.73
CA ARG A 52 -19.10 -26.56 -7.12
C ARG A 52 -18.86 -27.34 -5.82
N HIS A 53 -17.75 -27.08 -5.16
CA HIS A 53 -17.38 -27.65 -3.86
C HIS A 53 -16.97 -26.47 -2.97
N PHE A 54 -17.63 -26.34 -1.81
CA PHE A 54 -17.42 -25.21 -0.91
C PHE A 54 -16.73 -25.67 0.35
N ASP A 55 -15.49 -26.14 0.21
CA ASP A 55 -14.66 -26.49 1.36
C ASP A 55 -13.45 -25.56 1.43
N LEU A 56 -13.69 -24.38 2.01
CA LEU A 56 -12.68 -23.33 2.19
C LEU A 56 -11.44 -23.80 2.98
N LEU A 57 -11.59 -24.87 3.76
CA LEU A 57 -10.51 -25.47 4.56
C LEU A 57 -9.72 -26.50 3.75
N ALA A 58 -10.39 -27.32 2.92
CA ALA A 58 -9.74 -28.33 2.09
C ALA A 58 -9.06 -27.75 0.83
N ASP A 59 -9.64 -26.71 0.22
CA ASP A 59 -9.21 -26.17 -1.09
C ASP A 59 -8.18 -25.03 -0.97
N GLY A 60 -7.64 -24.79 0.22
CA GLY A 60 -6.64 -23.73 0.45
C GLY A 60 -7.20 -22.30 0.45
N GLY A 61 -8.53 -22.12 0.41
CA GLY A 61 -9.18 -20.80 0.49
C GLY A 61 -8.77 -19.99 1.72
N TRP A 62 -8.53 -20.66 2.85
CA TRP A 62 -8.02 -20.03 4.07
C TRP A 62 -6.64 -19.40 3.91
N THR A 63 -5.77 -19.99 3.08
CA THR A 63 -4.44 -19.43 2.80
C THR A 63 -4.53 -18.15 1.98
N LEU A 64 -5.47 -18.08 1.03
CA LEU A 64 -5.74 -16.87 0.25
C LEU A 64 -6.34 -15.77 1.13
N LEU A 65 -7.26 -16.10 2.04
CA LEU A 65 -7.79 -15.14 3.00
C LEU A 65 -6.70 -14.59 3.93
N LEU A 66 -5.82 -15.45 4.45
CA LEU A 66 -4.69 -15.02 5.27
C LEU A 66 -3.74 -14.12 4.48
N ALA A 67 -3.41 -14.50 3.23
CA ALA A 67 -2.58 -13.70 2.34
C ALA A 67 -3.20 -12.32 2.08
N ALA A 68 -4.51 -12.25 1.84
CA ALA A 68 -5.21 -10.99 1.65
C ALA A 68 -5.15 -10.10 2.91
N ILE A 69 -5.32 -10.69 4.10
CA ILE A 69 -5.20 -9.95 5.36
C ILE A 69 -3.79 -9.38 5.53
N VAL A 70 -2.76 -10.22 5.34
CA VAL A 70 -1.36 -9.79 5.44
C VAL A 70 -1.09 -8.64 4.47
N LEU A 71 -1.55 -8.79 3.24
CA LEU A 71 -1.33 -7.81 2.18
C LEU A 71 -2.04 -6.48 2.47
N HIS A 72 -3.26 -6.52 3.00
CA HIS A 72 -3.99 -5.35 3.44
C HIS A 72 -3.28 -4.65 4.62
N LEU A 73 -2.80 -5.43 5.61
CA LEU A 73 -2.06 -4.90 6.76
C LEU A 73 -0.72 -4.27 6.34
N MET A 74 -0.02 -4.85 5.36
CA MET A 74 1.17 -4.22 4.78
C MET A 74 0.84 -2.89 4.11
N GLY A 75 -0.29 -2.81 3.40
CA GLY A 75 -0.80 -1.55 2.84
C GLY A 75 -1.05 -0.49 3.91
N GLN A 76 -1.71 -0.86 5.01
CA GLN A 76 -1.94 0.05 6.14
C GLN A 76 -0.62 0.48 6.82
N LEU A 77 0.32 -0.46 6.97
CA LEU A 77 1.62 -0.18 7.58
C LEU A 77 2.43 0.82 6.73
N LEU A 78 2.38 0.71 5.40
CA LEU A 78 3.01 1.68 4.50
C LEU A 78 2.45 3.10 4.72
N ILE A 79 1.13 3.26 4.88
CA ILE A 79 0.53 4.58 5.13
C ILE A 79 1.08 5.22 6.42
N ARG A 80 1.42 4.41 7.43
CA ARG A 80 2.00 4.89 8.69
C ARG A 80 3.40 5.51 8.51
N PHE A 81 4.10 5.21 7.42
CA PHE A 81 5.40 5.78 7.10
C PHE A 81 5.34 7.07 6.27
N LEU A 82 4.14 7.58 5.96
CA LEU A 82 4.00 8.89 5.31
C LEU A 82 4.61 9.98 6.20
N ARG A 83 5.46 10.81 5.59
CA ARG A 83 6.05 11.97 6.27
C ARG A 83 5.13 13.18 6.17
N PRO A 84 5.13 14.08 7.16
CA PRO A 84 4.48 15.38 7.02
C PRO A 84 5.00 16.12 5.79
N GLU A 85 4.09 16.69 4.99
CA GLU A 85 4.41 17.47 3.78
C GLU A 85 4.55 18.98 4.08
N ASP A 86 4.38 19.38 5.34
CA ASP A 86 4.38 20.77 5.81
C ASP A 86 5.80 21.35 5.89
#